data_AF-A0A183UGH7-F1
#
_entry.id   AF-A0A183UGH7-F1
#
_cell.length_a   1.000
_cell.length_b   1.000
_cell.length_c   1.000
_cell.angle_alpha   90.00
_cell.angle_beta   90.00
_cell.angle_gamma   90.00
#
_symmetry.space_group_name_H-M   'P 1'
#
loop_
_entity.id
_entity.type
_entity.pdbx_description
1 polymer ?
#
loop_
_entity_poly.entity_id
_entity_poly.type
_entity_poly.pdbx_seq_one_letter_code
_entity_poly.pdbx_strand_id
1 'polypeptide(L)'
;MAEMNDRRSEMGDAMLGQSDSEKKQTKATKPVRGKSEVIKLTEEAMEENDNEEEMNSIEKKANDALVRQLLGSAQNGAKSKAENDLGTPKSAEEIEEEEFMMELARKPLSYFSTMKELPDAIAEKYYKEVARRWKESEKRIKETEDLLMSVKYEDKSLEEDRLEILGELLDKASQSFEICDEHEHRRIPIGHRIVLETQLMTVFNNAIDLIFKIIAEFDKLKDDQVGVNDERDQLRYEIRFCDAVFTEVHEHFLKSYLEMPW
;
A
#
# COMPACT_ATOMS: atom_id res chain seq x y z
N MET A 1 -32.02 -45.55 50.52
CA MET A 1 -31.78 -44.19 51.05
C MET A 1 -30.39 -44.17 51.64
N ALA A 2 -29.53 -43.25 51.18
CA ALA A 2 -28.27 -42.77 51.79
C ALA A 2 -27.20 -43.85 52.10
N GLU A 3 -25.89 -43.67 51.93
CA GLU A 3 -25.05 -42.50 51.74
C GLU A 3 -23.66 -43.00 51.32
N MET A 4 -22.90 -42.08 50.71
CA MET A 4 -21.50 -42.17 50.31
C MET A 4 -20.55 -42.57 51.45
N ASN A 5 -19.44 -43.23 51.11
CA ASN A 5 -18.15 -42.87 51.70
C ASN A 5 -16.98 -43.17 50.77
N ASP A 6 -16.25 -42.09 50.50
CA ASP A 6 -14.99 -41.97 49.78
C ASP A 6 -13.81 -42.17 50.76
N ARG A 7 -12.65 -42.66 50.28
CA ARG A 7 -11.28 -42.38 50.80
C ARG A 7 -10.19 -43.30 50.19
N ARG A 8 -9.46 -42.72 49.21
CA ARG A 8 -8.00 -42.44 49.15
C ARG A 8 -6.91 -43.42 49.68
N SER A 9 -5.80 -43.43 48.92
CA SER A 9 -4.38 -43.74 49.23
C SER A 9 -4.03 -45.22 49.45
N GLU A 10 -2.89 -45.79 49.04
CA GLU A 10 -1.63 -45.29 48.47
C GLU A 10 -0.77 -46.49 48.00
N MET A 11 0.18 -46.22 47.09
CA MET A 11 1.50 -46.83 46.88
C MET A 11 1.70 -48.34 46.66
N GLY A 12 2.44 -48.65 45.59
CA GLY A 12 3.14 -49.92 45.37
C GLY A 12 4.07 -49.84 44.15
N ASP A 13 5.35 -49.72 44.42
CA ASP A 13 6.47 -49.37 43.54
C ASP A 13 7.09 -50.57 42.78
N ALA A 14 7.91 -50.26 41.76
CA ALA A 14 8.95 -51.07 41.11
C ALA A 14 8.58 -52.24 40.15
N MET A 15 9.00 -52.13 38.88
CA MET A 15 10.25 -52.77 38.43
C MET A 15 10.66 -52.43 36.98
N LEU A 16 11.98 -52.33 36.83
CA LEU A 16 12.81 -52.09 35.65
C LEU A 16 12.63 -53.12 34.53
N GLY A 17 12.76 -52.65 33.29
CA GLY A 17 12.97 -53.49 32.11
C GLY A 17 13.70 -52.70 31.01
N GLN A 18 15.03 -52.76 31.03
CA GLN A 18 15.89 -52.35 29.91
C GLN A 18 15.65 -53.27 28.70
N SER A 19 15.54 -52.70 27.50
CA SER A 19 15.97 -53.38 26.30
C SER A 19 16.53 -52.37 25.30
N ASP A 20 17.84 -52.45 25.12
CA ASP A 20 18.58 -51.87 24.01
C ASP A 20 18.13 -52.54 22.70
N SER A 21 17.82 -51.74 21.68
CA SER A 21 17.98 -52.18 20.29
C SER A 21 18.40 -51.01 19.41
N GLU A 22 19.50 -51.26 18.71
CA GLU A 22 20.26 -50.33 17.89
C GLU A 22 19.54 -49.87 16.60
N LYS A 23 20.04 -48.74 16.09
CA LYS A 23 20.14 -48.31 14.67
C LYS A 23 18.86 -47.81 13.98
N LYS A 24 18.80 -46.48 13.83
CA LYS A 24 18.93 -45.83 12.51
C LYS A 24 19.29 -44.34 12.68
N GLN A 25 20.54 -44.00 12.35
CA GLN A 25 20.92 -42.63 12.01
C GLN A 25 20.06 -42.18 10.82
N THR A 26 19.09 -41.32 11.08
CA THR A 26 18.46 -40.49 10.05
C THR A 26 19.09 -39.12 10.15
N LYS A 27 19.68 -38.67 9.04
CA LYS A 27 20.27 -37.33 8.89
C LYS A 27 19.20 -36.29 9.23
N ALA A 28 19.45 -35.49 10.26
CA ALA A 28 18.72 -34.27 10.53
C ALA A 28 18.90 -33.32 9.34
N THR A 29 17.87 -33.20 8.49
CA THR A 29 17.74 -32.07 7.56
C THR A 29 17.46 -30.82 8.38
N LYS A 30 18.44 -29.93 8.40
CA LYS A 30 18.35 -28.61 9.05
C LYS A 30 17.17 -27.82 8.46
N PRO A 31 16.41 -27.06 9.26
CA PRO A 31 15.45 -26.11 8.72
C PRO A 31 16.20 -25.04 7.92
N VAL A 32 15.81 -24.85 6.66
CA VAL A 32 16.30 -23.77 5.81
C VAL A 32 15.62 -22.48 6.29
N ARG A 33 16.26 -21.86 7.28
CA ARG A 33 15.98 -20.49 7.72
C ARG A 33 16.28 -19.56 6.54
N GLY A 34 15.22 -18.99 5.95
CA GLY A 34 15.34 -17.90 4.99
C GLY A 34 16.19 -16.79 5.59
N LYS A 35 17.30 -16.46 4.94
CA LYS A 35 18.19 -15.39 5.36
C LYS A 35 17.52 -14.07 5.00
N SER A 36 17.22 -13.24 6.00
CA SER A 36 16.93 -11.82 5.77
C SER A 36 18.18 -11.17 5.20
N GLU A 37 18.11 -10.75 3.95
CA GLU A 37 19.14 -9.97 3.30
C GLU A 37 18.92 -8.50 3.65
N VAL A 38 19.77 -7.99 4.55
CA VAL A 38 19.87 -6.55 4.83
C VAL A 38 20.69 -5.94 3.70
N ILE A 39 20.04 -5.25 2.77
CA ILE A 39 20.70 -4.52 1.68
C ILE A 39 21.47 -3.35 2.30
N LYS A 40 22.80 -3.46 2.31
CA LYS A 40 23.70 -2.33 2.51
C LYS A 40 23.96 -1.69 1.15
N LEU A 41 23.54 -0.43 0.99
CA LEU A 41 23.91 0.39 -0.16
C LEU A 41 25.38 0.80 -0.02
N THR A 42 26.21 0.39 -0.96
CA THR A 42 27.52 0.98 -1.21
C THR A 42 27.45 1.74 -2.53
N GLU A 43 27.79 3.03 -2.47
CA GLU A 43 28.08 3.89 -3.62
C GLU A 43 29.35 3.41 -4.31
N GLU A 44 29.32 3.17 -5.63
CA GLU A 44 30.51 3.32 -6.48
C GLU A 44 30.14 3.44 -7.97
N ALA A 45 30.52 4.60 -8.52
CA ALA A 45 30.94 4.95 -9.88
C ALA A 45 30.16 4.40 -11.10
N MET A 46 29.40 5.30 -11.77
CA MET A 46 29.06 5.17 -13.18
C MET A 46 30.13 5.89 -14.02
N GLU A 47 30.80 5.13 -14.90
CA GLU A 47 31.61 5.66 -16.00
C GLU A 47 30.67 6.14 -17.13
N GLU A 48 30.86 7.40 -17.53
CA GLU A 48 30.22 8.04 -18.69
C GLU A 48 30.75 7.42 -19.99
N ASN A 49 29.84 7.09 -20.91
CA ASN A 49 30.21 6.70 -22.27
C ASN A 49 29.50 7.62 -23.26
N ASP A 50 30.26 8.57 -23.78
CA ASP A 50 29.88 9.59 -24.76
C ASP A 50 29.48 8.96 -26.10
N ASN A 51 28.24 9.16 -26.53
CA ASN A 51 27.81 9.00 -27.93
C ASN A 51 26.61 9.93 -28.25
N GLU A 52 26.71 11.20 -27.84
CA GLU A 52 25.65 12.22 -28.03
C GLU A 52 25.54 12.75 -29.47
N GLU A 53 26.56 12.55 -30.32
CA GLU A 53 26.57 13.13 -31.68
C GLU A 53 25.73 12.34 -32.69
N GLU A 54 25.57 11.02 -32.51
CA GLU A 54 24.85 10.18 -33.48
C GLU A 54 23.32 10.27 -33.29
N MET A 55 22.84 10.37 -32.03
CA MET A 55 21.43 10.56 -31.66
C MET A 55 20.86 11.90 -32.17
N ASN A 56 21.64 12.99 -32.03
CA ASN A 56 21.22 14.33 -32.47
C ASN A 56 21.01 14.44 -33.99
N SER A 57 21.70 13.63 -34.79
CA SER A 57 21.53 13.64 -36.25
C SER A 57 20.26 12.94 -36.72
N ILE A 58 19.80 11.94 -35.96
CA ILE A 58 18.61 11.12 -36.28
C ILE A 58 17.34 11.88 -35.91
N GLU A 59 17.29 12.52 -34.73
CA GLU A 59 16.15 13.36 -34.33
C GLU A 59 15.92 14.54 -35.27
N LYS A 60 17.00 15.17 -35.76
CA LYS A 60 16.88 16.32 -36.66
C LYS A 60 16.31 15.94 -38.03
N LYS A 61 16.62 14.74 -38.53
CA LYS A 61 16.05 14.21 -39.79
C LYS A 61 14.60 13.76 -39.63
N ALA A 62 14.23 13.19 -38.47
CA ALA A 62 12.85 12.82 -38.19
C ALA A 62 11.93 14.04 -38.09
N ASN A 63 12.40 15.13 -37.47
CA ASN A 63 11.64 16.37 -37.35
C ASN A 63 11.43 17.10 -38.68
N ASP A 64 12.43 17.11 -39.58
CA ASP A 64 12.28 17.77 -40.89
C ASP A 64 11.32 17.00 -41.82
N ALA A 65 11.23 15.67 -41.67
CA ALA A 65 10.27 14.84 -42.39
C ALA A 65 8.83 15.05 -41.91
N LEU A 66 8.62 15.16 -40.59
CA LEU A 66 7.30 15.42 -40.00
C LEU A 66 6.79 16.83 -40.34
N VAL A 67 7.67 17.83 -40.32
CA VAL A 67 7.33 19.22 -40.69
C VAL A 67 6.94 19.32 -42.17
N ARG A 68 7.63 18.59 -43.07
CA ARG A 68 7.24 18.54 -44.50
C ARG A 68 5.92 17.80 -44.72
N GLN A 69 5.63 16.77 -43.93
CA GLN A 69 4.34 16.06 -44.00
C GLN A 69 3.17 16.92 -43.50
N LEU A 70 3.39 17.72 -42.45
CA LEU A 70 2.39 18.65 -41.92
C LEU A 70 2.13 19.83 -42.87
N LEU A 71 3.16 20.38 -43.51
CA LEU A 71 3.02 21.50 -44.45
C LEU A 71 2.50 21.08 -45.84
N GLY A 72 2.72 19.83 -46.26
CA GLY A 72 2.21 19.29 -47.53
C GLY A 72 0.72 18.94 -47.55
N SER A 73 0.08 18.85 -46.38
CA SER A 73 -1.31 18.38 -46.23
C SER A 73 -2.35 19.51 -46.23
N ALA A 74 -1.92 20.78 -46.35
CA ALA A 74 -2.78 21.96 -46.18
C ALA A 74 -3.45 22.48 -47.48
N GLN A 75 -3.45 21.71 -48.56
CA GLN A 75 -4.21 22.05 -49.77
C GLN A 75 -4.92 20.81 -50.33
N ASN A 76 -6.07 20.48 -49.74
CA ASN A 76 -7.24 20.01 -50.49
C ASN A 76 -8.47 20.05 -49.58
N GLY A 77 -9.46 20.84 -49.99
CA GLY A 77 -10.65 21.13 -49.22
C GLY A 77 -11.64 19.97 -49.16
N ALA A 78 -12.17 19.73 -47.96
CA ALA A 78 -13.49 19.18 -47.76
C ALA A 78 -14.05 19.75 -46.45
N LYS A 79 -15.25 20.31 -46.53
CA LYS A 79 -15.99 20.93 -45.43
C LYS A 79 -16.26 19.90 -44.33
N SER A 80 -15.75 20.14 -43.13
CA SER A 80 -16.36 19.69 -41.88
C SER A 80 -16.26 20.81 -40.85
N LYS A 81 -17.40 21.15 -40.26
CA LYS A 81 -17.48 21.98 -39.05
C LYS A 81 -16.80 21.19 -37.93
N ALA A 82 -15.54 21.49 -37.66
CA ALA A 82 -14.93 21.27 -36.37
C ALA A 82 -14.81 22.66 -35.74
N GLU A 83 -15.67 22.95 -34.76
CA GLU A 83 -15.40 24.01 -33.81
C GLU A 83 -14.07 23.67 -33.15
N ASN A 84 -13.05 24.43 -33.53
CA ASN A 84 -11.78 24.48 -32.82
C ASN A 84 -12.07 25.00 -31.42
N ASP A 85 -12.24 24.10 -30.46
CA ASP A 85 -11.94 24.39 -29.06
C ASP A 85 -10.41 24.37 -28.90
N LEU A 86 -9.76 25.36 -29.52
CA LEU A 86 -8.39 25.73 -29.19
C LEU A 86 -8.49 26.47 -27.86
N GLY A 87 -8.48 25.69 -26.77
CA GLY A 87 -8.54 26.19 -25.41
C GLY A 87 -7.59 27.38 -25.23
N THR A 88 -8.05 28.38 -24.48
CA THR A 88 -7.28 29.58 -24.15
C THR A 88 -5.85 29.20 -23.75
N PRO A 89 -4.81 29.89 -24.27
CA PRO A 89 -3.43 29.59 -23.89
C PRO A 89 -3.27 29.70 -22.38
N LYS A 90 -2.66 28.69 -21.76
CA LYS A 90 -2.38 28.70 -20.33
C LYS A 90 -1.53 29.91 -19.97
N SER A 91 -1.85 30.56 -18.85
CA SER A 91 -1.04 31.67 -18.32
C SER A 91 0.30 31.16 -17.76
N ALA A 92 1.28 32.06 -17.58
CA ALA A 92 2.55 31.70 -16.96
C ALA A 92 2.37 31.16 -15.53
N GLU A 93 1.44 31.74 -14.76
CA GLU A 93 1.10 31.30 -13.40
C GLU A 93 0.47 29.89 -13.41
N GLU A 94 -0.36 29.57 -14.41
CA GLU A 94 -0.94 28.23 -14.56
C GLU A 94 0.12 27.18 -14.92
N ILE A 95 1.12 27.54 -15.72
CA ILE A 95 2.24 26.66 -16.06
C ILE A 95 3.10 26.39 -14.82
N GLU A 96 3.46 27.42 -14.05
CA GLU A 96 4.22 27.27 -12.81
C GLU A 96 3.48 26.41 -11.77
N GLU A 97 2.16 26.61 -11.62
CA GLU A 97 1.33 25.80 -10.74
C GLU A 97 1.29 24.33 -11.19
N GLU A 98 1.17 24.06 -12.49
CA GLU A 98 1.18 22.71 -13.04
C GLU A 98 2.53 22.01 -12.84
N GLU A 99 3.65 22.71 -13.06
CA GLU A 99 5.00 22.21 -12.78
C GLU A 99 5.19 21.86 -11.30
N PHE A 100 4.74 22.74 -10.41
CA PHE A 100 4.77 22.50 -8.97
C PHE A 100 3.95 21.27 -8.57
N MET A 101 2.74 21.12 -9.11
CA MET A 101 1.89 19.96 -8.84
C MET A 101 2.50 18.66 -9.39
N MET A 102 3.14 18.70 -10.56
CA MET A 102 3.88 17.55 -11.09
C MET A 102 5.06 17.16 -10.21
N GLU A 103 5.78 18.13 -9.64
CA GLU A 103 6.85 17.84 -8.68
C GLU A 103 6.31 17.22 -7.40
N LEU A 104 5.23 17.78 -6.83
CA LEU A 104 4.57 17.26 -5.63
C LEU A 104 4.07 15.83 -5.84
N ALA A 105 3.48 15.51 -7.00
CA ALA A 105 2.99 14.18 -7.33
C ALA A 105 4.09 13.10 -7.25
N ARG A 106 5.36 13.47 -7.48
CA ARG A 106 6.52 12.55 -7.39
C ARG A 106 7.02 12.36 -5.96
N LYS A 107 6.62 13.20 -5.00
CA LYS A 107 7.09 13.09 -3.61
C LYS A 107 6.36 11.95 -2.88
N PRO A 108 7.04 11.16 -2.04
CA PRO A 108 6.39 10.16 -1.20
C PRO A 108 5.48 10.81 -0.15
N LEU A 109 4.52 10.08 0.41
CA LEU A 109 3.63 10.59 1.48
C LEU A 109 4.42 11.08 2.71
N SER A 110 5.56 10.46 3.01
CA SER A 110 6.44 10.88 4.10
C SER A 110 7.01 12.29 3.95
N TYR A 111 7.07 12.84 2.72
CA TYR A 111 7.48 14.22 2.48
C TYR A 111 6.59 15.24 3.19
N PHE A 112 5.31 14.92 3.37
CA PHE A 112 4.32 15.82 3.95
C PHE A 112 4.31 15.81 5.49
N SER A 113 5.04 14.88 6.13
CA SER A 113 5.03 14.67 7.58
C SER A 113 5.49 15.88 8.41
N THR A 114 6.24 16.81 7.80
CA THR A 114 6.79 18.00 8.47
C THR A 114 5.96 19.27 8.23
N MET A 115 4.83 19.17 7.54
CA MET A 115 4.03 20.33 7.10
C MET A 115 3.07 20.88 8.16
N LYS A 116 3.04 20.27 9.36
CA LYS A 116 2.17 20.65 10.48
C LYS A 116 2.14 22.16 10.74
N GLU A 117 3.31 22.77 10.80
CA GLU A 117 3.50 24.17 11.23
C GLU A 117 3.43 25.18 10.06
N LEU A 118 3.07 24.73 8.86
CA LEU A 118 2.93 25.64 7.72
C LEU A 118 1.71 26.56 7.90
N PRO A 119 1.86 27.87 7.60
CA PRO A 119 0.71 28.76 7.49
C PRO A 119 -0.29 28.26 6.45
N ASP A 120 -1.59 28.37 6.74
CA ASP A 120 -2.67 27.88 5.87
C ASP A 120 -2.54 28.36 4.42
N ALA A 121 -2.18 29.63 4.20
CA ALA A 121 -1.99 30.20 2.85
C ALA A 121 -0.91 29.48 2.01
N ILE A 122 0.08 28.85 2.65
CA ILE A 122 1.10 28.04 1.99
C ILE A 122 0.62 26.59 1.91
N ALA A 123 0.08 26.07 3.01
CA ALA A 123 -0.38 24.68 3.12
C ALA A 123 -1.49 24.35 2.10
N GLU A 124 -2.37 25.30 1.76
CA GLU A 124 -3.41 25.14 0.73
C GLU A 124 -2.86 24.63 -0.61
N LYS A 125 -1.66 25.09 -1.00
CA LYS A 125 -1.02 24.65 -2.26
C LYS A 125 -0.67 23.17 -2.22
N TYR A 126 -0.17 22.68 -1.09
CA TYR A 126 0.17 21.27 -0.90
C TYR A 126 -1.07 20.41 -0.71
N TYR A 127 -2.10 20.95 -0.06
CA TYR A 127 -3.34 20.24 0.21
C TYR A 127 -4.07 19.83 -1.07
N LYS A 128 -3.94 20.59 -2.16
CA LYS A 128 -4.47 20.20 -3.48
C LYS A 128 -3.98 18.82 -3.91
N GLU A 129 -2.69 18.51 -3.70
CA GLU A 129 -2.13 17.21 -4.05
C GLU A 129 -2.57 16.12 -3.09
N VAL A 130 -2.65 16.42 -1.78
CA VAL A 130 -3.15 15.48 -0.77
C VAL A 130 -4.59 15.08 -1.07
N ALA A 131 -5.46 16.06 -1.33
CA ALA A 131 -6.85 15.82 -1.71
C ALA A 131 -6.99 15.04 -3.03
N ARG A 132 -6.08 15.26 -3.99
CA ARG A 132 -6.02 14.48 -5.23
C ARG A 132 -5.71 13.00 -4.93
N ARG A 133 -4.67 12.73 -4.13
CA ARG A 133 -4.31 11.36 -3.71
C ARG A 133 -5.39 10.69 -2.88
N TRP A 134 -6.08 11.45 -2.04
CA TRP A 134 -7.20 10.94 -1.24
C TRP A 134 -8.32 10.38 -2.12
N LYS A 135 -8.72 11.13 -3.16
CA LYS A 135 -9.70 10.66 -4.17
C LYS A 135 -9.23 9.44 -4.94
N GLU A 136 -7.92 9.34 -5.21
CA GLU A 136 -7.35 8.13 -5.81
C GLU A 136 -7.47 6.94 -4.85
N SER A 137 -7.17 7.14 -3.57
CA SER A 137 -7.35 6.12 -2.53
C SER A 137 -8.82 5.66 -2.41
N GLU A 138 -9.80 6.56 -2.46
CA GLU A 138 -11.23 6.20 -2.50
C GLU A 138 -11.56 5.30 -3.70
N LYS A 139 -11.01 5.62 -4.88
CA LYS A 139 -11.17 4.79 -6.08
C LYS A 139 -10.57 3.39 -5.90
N ARG A 140 -9.42 3.29 -5.22
CA ARG A 140 -8.74 2.00 -4.94
C ARG A 140 -9.57 1.07 -4.04
N ILE A 141 -10.41 1.61 -3.15
CA ILE A 141 -11.34 0.78 -2.35
C ILE A 141 -12.20 -0.04 -3.30
N LYS A 142 -12.91 0.63 -4.21
CA LYS A 142 -13.81 -0.01 -5.15
C LYS A 142 -13.10 -1.01 -6.07
N GLU A 143 -11.90 -0.65 -6.55
CA GLU A 143 -11.08 -1.56 -7.35
C GLU A 143 -10.71 -2.83 -6.57
N THR A 144 -10.50 -2.71 -5.26
CA THR A 144 -10.17 -3.83 -4.38
C THR A 144 -11.41 -4.67 -4.05
N GLU A 145 -12.56 -4.04 -3.82
CA GLU A 145 -13.85 -4.74 -3.69
C GLU A 145 -14.16 -5.60 -4.92
N ASP A 146 -14.07 -4.98 -6.12
CA ASP A 146 -14.28 -5.67 -7.39
C ASP A 146 -13.28 -6.83 -7.58
N LEU A 147 -12.02 -6.61 -7.19
CA LEU A 147 -10.98 -7.64 -7.23
C LEU A 147 -11.32 -8.83 -6.33
N LEU A 148 -11.67 -8.59 -5.06
CA LEU A 148 -12.02 -9.64 -4.10
C LEU A 148 -13.25 -10.42 -4.56
N MET A 149 -14.28 -9.74 -5.07
CA MET A 149 -15.50 -10.37 -5.61
C MET A 149 -15.25 -11.23 -6.87
N SER A 150 -14.15 -10.97 -7.59
CA SER A 150 -13.82 -11.72 -8.81
C SER A 150 -13.17 -13.07 -8.54
N VAL A 151 -12.64 -13.30 -7.33
CA VAL A 151 -11.93 -14.53 -6.99
C VAL A 151 -12.91 -15.67 -6.78
N LYS A 152 -12.64 -16.81 -7.42
CA LYS A 152 -13.45 -18.01 -7.33
C LYS A 152 -12.88 -18.95 -6.28
N TYR A 153 -13.75 -19.48 -5.44
CA TYR A 153 -13.42 -20.44 -4.39
C TYR A 153 -14.51 -21.50 -4.28
N GLU A 154 -14.20 -22.60 -3.58
CA GLU A 154 -15.16 -23.65 -3.27
C GLU A 154 -15.85 -23.36 -1.93
N ASP A 155 -17.12 -23.73 -1.78
CA ASP A 155 -17.87 -23.53 -0.52
C ASP A 155 -17.18 -24.27 0.63
N LYS A 156 -16.95 -23.56 1.74
CA LYS A 156 -16.26 -24.03 2.96
C LYS A 156 -14.82 -24.43 2.73
N SER A 157 -14.17 -23.84 1.73
CA SER A 157 -12.75 -24.04 1.47
C SER A 157 -11.89 -23.07 2.29
N LEU A 158 -10.58 -23.31 2.31
CA LEU A 158 -9.65 -22.41 3.00
C LEU A 158 -9.45 -21.10 2.23
N GLU A 159 -9.66 -21.14 0.92
CA GLU A 159 -9.69 -19.97 0.04
C GLU A 159 -10.84 -19.04 0.41
N GLU A 160 -12.02 -19.58 0.74
CA GLU A 160 -13.15 -18.78 1.24
C GLU A 160 -12.74 -18.00 2.50
N ASP A 161 -12.20 -18.69 3.50
CA ASP A 161 -11.77 -18.06 4.77
C ASP A 161 -10.63 -17.04 4.55
N ARG A 162 -9.69 -17.31 3.64
CA ARG A 162 -8.65 -16.33 3.27
C ARG A 162 -9.25 -15.07 2.65
N LEU A 163 -10.23 -15.21 1.76
CA LEU A 163 -10.92 -14.07 1.15
C LEU A 163 -11.74 -13.28 2.17
N GLU A 164 -12.39 -13.96 3.12
CA GLU A 164 -13.09 -13.32 4.23
C GLU A 164 -12.14 -12.43 5.04
N ILE A 165 -10.98 -12.96 5.43
CA ILE A 165 -9.97 -12.18 6.18
C ILE A 165 -9.41 -11.01 5.33
N LEU A 166 -9.24 -11.18 4.03
CA LEU A 166 -8.84 -10.08 3.14
C LEU A 166 -9.92 -8.99 3.04
N GLY A 167 -11.20 -9.38 3.06
CA GLY A 167 -12.33 -8.46 3.18
C GLY A 167 -12.29 -7.69 4.50
N GLU A 168 -12.04 -8.37 5.62
CA GLU A 168 -11.85 -7.70 6.92
C GLU A 168 -10.68 -6.71 6.90
N LEU A 169 -9.57 -7.04 6.23
CA LEU A 169 -8.44 -6.14 6.07
C LEU A 169 -8.81 -4.90 5.23
N LEU A 170 -9.64 -5.05 4.19
CA LEU A 170 -10.15 -3.92 3.40
C LEU A 170 -11.06 -3.01 4.25
N ASP A 171 -11.97 -3.59 5.01
CA ASP A 171 -12.83 -2.85 5.95
C ASP A 171 -11.97 -2.05 6.94
N LYS A 172 -10.91 -2.69 7.46
CA LYS A 172 -9.95 -2.06 8.36
C LYS A 172 -9.19 -0.93 7.69
N ALA A 173 -8.67 -1.12 6.49
CA ALA A 173 -8.01 -0.06 5.73
C ALA A 173 -8.94 1.14 5.51
N SER A 174 -10.23 0.88 5.27
CA SER A 174 -11.25 1.89 5.00
C SER A 174 -11.58 2.76 6.22
N GLN A 175 -11.22 2.36 7.44
CA GLN A 175 -11.31 3.20 8.63
C GLN A 175 -10.49 4.50 8.54
N SER A 176 -9.49 4.54 7.65
CA SER A 176 -8.78 5.78 7.31
C SER A 176 -9.73 6.92 6.93
N PHE A 177 -10.80 6.59 6.20
CA PHE A 177 -11.78 7.56 5.71
C PHE A 177 -12.71 8.01 6.83
N GLU A 178 -13.18 7.06 7.65
CA GLU A 178 -14.00 7.35 8.83
C GLU A 178 -13.29 8.32 9.78
N ILE A 179 -12.01 8.06 10.09
CA ILE A 179 -11.20 8.93 10.95
C ILE A 179 -11.07 10.33 10.33
N CYS A 180 -10.88 10.43 9.01
CA CYS A 180 -10.80 11.72 8.33
C CYS A 180 -12.12 12.49 8.41
N ASP A 181 -13.24 11.82 8.17
CA ASP A 181 -14.59 12.39 8.16
C ASP A 181 -15.01 12.92 9.55
N GLU A 182 -14.59 12.26 10.63
CA GLU A 182 -14.79 12.74 12.02
C GLU A 182 -14.23 14.16 12.27
N HIS A 183 -13.29 14.60 11.43
CA HIS A 183 -12.60 15.87 11.52
C HIS A 183 -13.03 16.88 10.45
N GLU A 184 -13.88 16.52 9.50
CA GLU A 184 -14.27 17.39 8.38
C GLU A 184 -14.82 18.75 8.88
N HIS A 185 -15.69 18.71 9.89
CA HIS A 185 -16.39 19.89 10.42
C HIS A 185 -15.60 20.67 11.47
N ARG A 186 -14.38 20.23 11.81
CA ARG A 186 -13.55 20.87 12.85
C ARG A 186 -12.66 21.95 12.25
N ARG A 187 -12.38 22.99 13.02
CA ARG A 187 -11.44 24.05 12.60
C ARG A 187 -10.01 23.63 12.90
N ILE A 188 -9.47 22.77 12.04
CA ILE A 188 -8.10 22.25 12.10
C ILE A 188 -7.24 22.99 11.07
N PRO A 189 -6.04 23.50 11.45
CA PRO A 189 -5.09 24.08 10.49
C PRO A 189 -4.75 23.10 9.36
N ILE A 190 -4.56 23.61 8.14
CA ILE A 190 -4.38 22.77 6.95
C ILE A 190 -3.09 21.96 7.04
N GLY A 191 -2.02 22.53 7.62
CA GLY A 191 -0.78 21.80 7.89
C GLY A 191 -0.99 20.54 8.74
N HIS A 192 -1.84 20.62 9.77
CA HIS A 192 -2.20 19.46 10.60
C HIS A 192 -3.03 18.43 9.83
N ARG A 193 -3.98 18.88 8.98
CA ARG A 193 -4.79 17.99 8.12
C ARG A 193 -3.91 17.21 7.15
N ILE A 194 -2.97 17.89 6.50
CA ILE A 194 -2.00 17.27 5.59
C ILE A 194 -1.25 16.13 6.29
N VAL A 195 -0.74 16.36 7.50
CA VAL A 195 0.00 15.33 8.25
C VAL A 195 -0.91 14.15 8.61
N LEU A 196 -2.11 14.40 9.12
CA LEU A 196 -3.08 13.34 9.44
C LEU A 196 -3.44 12.51 8.22
N GLU A 197 -3.93 13.14 7.16
CA GLU A 197 -4.40 12.47 5.95
C GLU A 197 -3.28 11.67 5.27
N THR A 198 -2.05 12.20 5.23
CA THR A 198 -0.92 11.46 4.63
C THR A 198 -0.46 10.26 5.47
N GLN A 199 -0.57 10.32 6.79
CA GLN A 199 -0.33 9.17 7.66
C GLN A 199 -1.42 8.10 7.50
N LEU A 200 -2.70 8.50 7.48
CA LEU A 200 -3.82 7.58 7.24
C LEU A 200 -3.71 6.90 5.87
N MET A 201 -3.43 7.68 4.81
CA MET A 201 -3.17 7.12 3.47
C MET A 201 -2.00 6.15 3.43
N THR A 202 -0.98 6.33 4.27
CA THR A 202 0.15 5.39 4.32
C THR A 202 -0.31 4.02 4.83
N VAL A 203 -1.09 3.98 5.91
CA VAL A 203 -1.66 2.74 6.45
C VAL A 203 -2.60 2.10 5.42
N PHE A 204 -3.51 2.89 4.86
CA PHE A 204 -4.42 2.44 3.81
C PHE A 204 -3.68 1.81 2.63
N ASN A 205 -2.72 2.53 2.04
CA ASN A 205 -2.02 2.05 0.85
C ASN A 205 -1.24 0.76 1.12
N ASN A 206 -0.61 0.63 2.29
CA ASN A 206 0.10 -0.60 2.65
C ASN A 206 -0.85 -1.80 2.73
N ALA A 207 -2.02 -1.65 3.37
CA ALA A 207 -3.01 -2.71 3.47
C ALA A 207 -3.57 -3.09 2.09
N ILE A 208 -3.93 -2.11 1.27
CA ILE A 208 -4.42 -2.34 -0.10
C ILE A 208 -3.35 -3.03 -0.96
N ASP A 209 -2.10 -2.56 -0.93
CA ASP A 209 -1.00 -3.16 -1.69
C ASP A 209 -0.77 -4.62 -1.28
N LEU A 210 -0.91 -4.93 0.02
CA LEU A 210 -0.84 -6.31 0.52
C LEU A 210 -1.98 -7.17 -0.04
N ILE A 211 -3.23 -6.66 -0.06
CA ILE A 211 -4.37 -7.37 -0.65
C ILE A 211 -4.10 -7.68 -2.12
N PHE A 212 -3.72 -6.68 -2.91
CA PHE A 212 -3.39 -6.87 -4.33
C PHE A 212 -2.29 -7.93 -4.53
N LYS A 213 -1.24 -7.87 -3.72
CA LYS A 213 -0.13 -8.83 -3.77
C LYS A 213 -0.59 -10.26 -3.47
N ILE A 214 -1.41 -10.45 -2.44
CA ILE A 214 -1.91 -11.78 -2.07
C ILE A 214 -2.85 -12.30 -3.15
N ILE A 215 -3.77 -11.48 -3.65
CA ILE A 215 -4.72 -11.90 -4.69
C ILE A 215 -4.00 -12.26 -6.00
N ALA A 216 -2.96 -11.52 -6.38
CA ALA A 216 -2.15 -11.83 -7.56
C ALA A 216 -1.48 -13.22 -7.49
N GLU A 217 -1.29 -13.76 -6.29
CA GLU A 217 -0.65 -15.04 -6.03
C GLU A 217 -1.58 -16.05 -5.36
N PHE A 218 -2.90 -15.78 -5.36
CA PHE A 218 -3.86 -16.47 -4.51
C PHE A 218 -3.90 -17.99 -4.69
N ASP A 219 -3.83 -18.43 -5.94
CA ASP A 219 -3.86 -19.83 -6.34
C ASP A 219 -2.58 -20.61 -6.01
N LYS A 220 -1.47 -19.94 -5.67
CA LYS A 220 -0.18 -20.61 -5.39
C LYS A 220 -0.23 -21.51 -4.15
N LEU A 221 -1.21 -21.30 -3.26
CA LEU A 221 -1.31 -22.00 -1.98
C LEU A 221 -2.38 -23.12 -1.95
N LYS A 222 -3.05 -23.44 -3.07
CA LYS A 222 -4.16 -24.41 -3.12
C LYS A 222 -3.88 -25.78 -2.50
N ASP A 223 -2.64 -26.25 -2.60
CA ASP A 223 -2.21 -27.54 -2.05
C ASP A 223 -1.26 -27.39 -0.83
N ASP A 224 -1.08 -26.16 -0.31
CA ASP A 224 -0.17 -25.85 0.78
C ASP A 224 -0.92 -25.38 2.03
N GLN A 225 -1.39 -26.34 2.81
CA GLN A 225 -2.10 -26.08 4.07
C GLN A 225 -1.29 -25.25 5.07
N VAL A 226 0.04 -25.44 5.11
CA VAL A 226 0.92 -24.74 6.06
C VAL A 226 1.04 -23.29 5.62
N GLY A 227 1.35 -23.05 4.33
CA GLY A 227 1.41 -21.71 3.76
C GLY A 227 0.10 -20.95 3.91
N VAL A 228 -1.04 -21.60 3.71
CA VAL A 228 -2.37 -21.02 3.97
C VAL A 228 -2.52 -20.57 5.42
N ASN A 229 -2.18 -21.42 6.38
CA ASN A 229 -2.33 -21.07 7.80
C ASN A 229 -1.39 -19.93 8.22
N ASP A 230 -0.15 -19.94 7.71
CA ASP A 230 0.83 -18.88 7.96
C ASP A 230 0.35 -17.54 7.38
N GLU A 231 -0.22 -17.54 6.17
CA GLU A 231 -0.78 -16.33 5.56
C GLU A 231 -1.98 -15.80 6.35
N ARG A 232 -2.89 -16.68 6.80
CA ARG A 232 -4.04 -16.28 7.62
C ARG A 232 -3.61 -15.63 8.93
N ASP A 233 -2.60 -16.19 9.59
CA ASP A 233 -2.09 -15.62 10.84
C ASP A 233 -1.37 -14.29 10.59
N GLN A 234 -0.64 -14.16 9.49
CA GLN A 234 -0.06 -12.89 9.05
C GLN A 234 -1.13 -11.84 8.75
N LEU A 235 -2.21 -12.20 8.05
CA LEU A 235 -3.31 -11.29 7.75
C LEU A 235 -4.03 -10.81 9.01
N ARG A 236 -4.28 -11.71 9.98
CA ARG A 236 -4.84 -11.34 11.28
C ARG A 236 -3.89 -10.44 12.08
N TYR A 237 -2.58 -10.63 11.94
CA TYR A 237 -1.60 -9.71 12.51
C TYR A 237 -1.71 -8.34 11.85
N GLU A 238 -1.81 -8.28 10.52
CA GLU A 238 -1.93 -7.02 9.77
C GLU A 238 -3.19 -6.25 10.15
N ILE A 239 -4.33 -6.93 10.30
CA ILE A 239 -5.59 -6.32 10.77
C ILE A 239 -5.39 -5.63 12.14
N ARG A 240 -4.79 -6.35 13.10
CA ARG A 240 -4.50 -5.79 14.43
C ARG A 240 -3.46 -4.67 14.39
N PHE A 241 -2.49 -4.78 13.49
CA PHE A 241 -1.49 -3.75 13.27
C PHE A 241 -2.15 -2.48 12.74
N CYS A 242 -3.05 -2.57 11.77
CA CYS A 242 -3.84 -1.44 11.28
C CYS A 242 -4.61 -0.76 12.42
N ASP A 243 -5.35 -1.52 13.24
CA ASP A 243 -6.08 -0.96 14.40
C ASP A 243 -5.16 -0.20 15.36
N ALA A 244 -4.00 -0.77 15.68
CA ALA A 244 -3.02 -0.15 16.56
C ALA A 244 -2.45 1.16 15.97
N VAL A 245 -2.08 1.13 14.69
CA VAL A 245 -1.51 2.31 14.01
C VAL A 245 -2.56 3.39 13.81
N PHE A 246 -3.81 3.06 13.48
CA PHE A 246 -4.88 4.05 13.41
C PHE A 246 -5.13 4.75 14.74
N THR A 247 -5.13 3.98 15.83
CA THR A 247 -5.22 4.52 17.18
C THR A 247 -4.06 5.47 17.47
N GLU A 248 -2.83 5.05 17.17
CA GLU A 248 -1.62 5.86 17.38
C GLU A 248 -1.64 7.15 16.55
N VAL A 249 -1.93 7.06 15.25
CA VAL A 249 -2.01 8.20 14.33
C VAL A 249 -3.08 9.19 14.81
N HIS A 250 -4.27 8.70 15.15
CA HIS A 250 -5.37 9.55 15.58
C HIS A 250 -5.07 10.21 16.94
N GLU A 251 -4.55 9.46 17.93
CA GLU A 251 -4.17 10.00 19.22
C GLU A 251 -3.04 11.03 19.09
N HIS A 252 -2.02 10.74 18.27
CA HIS A 252 -0.91 11.65 18.01
C HIS A 252 -1.42 12.96 17.39
N PHE A 253 -2.31 12.85 16.40
CA PHE A 253 -2.95 14.00 15.78
C PHE A 253 -3.73 14.84 16.80
N LEU A 254 -4.56 14.21 17.63
CA LEU A 254 -5.36 14.92 18.64
C LEU A 254 -4.48 15.62 19.68
N LYS A 255 -3.45 14.95 20.20
CA LYS A 255 -2.48 15.57 21.14
C LYS A 255 -1.78 16.76 20.49
N SER A 256 -1.32 16.58 19.27
CA SER A 256 -0.61 17.59 18.50
C SER A 256 -1.48 18.81 18.17
N TYR A 257 -2.74 18.59 17.78
CA TYR A 257 -3.73 19.63 17.48
C TYR A 257 -4.21 20.37 18.74
N LEU A 258 -4.39 19.67 19.87
CA LEU A 258 -4.85 20.24 21.13
C LEU A 258 -3.72 20.77 22.01
N GLU A 259 -2.48 20.78 21.52
CA GLU A 259 -1.27 21.21 22.26
C GLU A 259 -1.10 20.48 23.61
N MET A 260 -1.52 19.21 23.68
CA MET A 260 -1.43 18.43 24.91
C MET A 260 -0.01 17.86 25.10
N PRO A 261 0.49 17.79 26.35
CA PRO A 261 1.77 17.16 26.64
C PRO A 261 1.73 15.65 26.36
N TRP A 262 2.91 15.12 26.01
CA TRP A 262 3.16 13.70 25.74
C TRP A 262 3.12 12.84 26.99
#